data_AF-A0A933H7U8-F1
#
_entry.id   AF-A0A933H7U8-F1
#
_cell.length_a   1.000
_cell.length_b   1.000
_cell.length_c   1.000
_cell.angle_alpha   90.00
_cell.angle_beta   90.00
_cell.angle_gamma   90.00
#
_symmetry.space_group_name_H-M   'P 1'
#
loop_
_entity.id
_entity.type
_entity.pdbx_description
1 polymer ?
#
loop_
_entity_poly.entity_id
_entity_poly.type
_entity_poly.pdbx_seq_one_letter_code
_entity_poly.pdbx_strand_id
1 'polypeptide(L)'
;TGCWSSILIQVLIEREFGVCYDRYYVCELLRNLGFSFQKARFVSDHLDEAKRQAWLAHEWPTILKAAKRKKALILFRDEASFPQWG
;
A
#
# COMPACT_ATOMS: atom_id res chain seq x y z
N THR A 1 3.69 -9.93 -7.54
CA THR A 1 2.39 -10.63 -7.54
C THR A 1 2.10 -11.06 -6.11
N GLY A 2 1.09 -10.47 -5.47
CA GLY A 2 0.83 -10.66 -4.02
C GLY A 2 -0.66 -10.48 -3.68
N CYS A 3 -1.54 -10.90 -4.59
CA CYS A 3 -2.98 -10.82 -4.38
C CYS A 3 -3.47 -12.14 -3.77
N TRP A 4 -4.36 -12.06 -2.79
CA TRP A 4 -5.12 -13.21 -2.31
C TRP A 4 -6.07 -13.68 -3.41
N SER A 5 -5.87 -14.91 -3.88
CA SER A 5 -6.76 -15.56 -4.84
C SER A 5 -7.81 -16.40 -4.11
N SER A 6 -8.92 -16.72 -4.78
CA SER A 6 -9.95 -17.60 -4.21
C SER A 6 -9.40 -18.98 -3.84
N ILE A 7 -8.37 -19.45 -4.54
CA ILE A 7 -7.66 -20.70 -4.22
C ILE A 7 -6.88 -20.57 -2.91
N LEU A 8 -6.15 -19.47 -2.70
CA LEU A 8 -5.42 -19.25 -1.43
C LEU A 8 -6.39 -19.12 -0.26
N ILE A 9 -7.52 -18.46 -0.47
CA ILE A 9 -8.56 -18.31 0.54
C ILE A 9 -9.26 -19.65 0.84
N GLN A 10 -9.51 -20.49 -0.17
CA GLN A 10 -10.04 -21.84 0.02
C GLN A 10 -9.15 -22.68 0.93
N VAL A 11 -7.83 -22.69 0.66
CA VAL A 11 -6.85 -23.41 1.50
C VAL A 11 -6.83 -22.87 2.93
N LEU A 12 -6.95 -21.55 3.10
CA LEU A 12 -7.03 -20.94 4.42
C LEU A 12 -8.29 -21.38 5.18
N ILE A 13 -9.45 -21.39 4.51
CA ILE A 13 -10.71 -21.80 5.13
C ILE A 13 -10.67 -23.28 5.52
N GLU A 14 -10.13 -24.15 4.65
CA GLU A 14 -9.97 -25.56 4.95
C GLU A 14 -9.04 -25.79 6.15
N ARG A 15 -7.94 -25.04 6.24
CA ARG A 15 -7.00 -25.13 7.37
C ARG A 15 -7.60 -24.67 8.70
N GLU A 16 -8.31 -23.54 8.71
CA GLU A 16 -8.81 -22.93 9.95
C GLU A 16 -10.16 -23.52 10.41
N PHE A 17 -11.01 -23.92 9.47
CA PHE A 17 -12.38 -24.36 9.76
C PHE A 17 -12.66 -25.82 9.39
N GLY A 18 -11.75 -26.51 8.68
CA GLY A 18 -11.93 -27.90 8.26
C GLY A 18 -12.99 -28.10 7.16
N VAL A 19 -13.43 -27.02 6.51
CA VAL A 19 -14.48 -27.05 5.48
C VAL A 19 -13.88 -26.71 4.12
N CYS A 20 -14.10 -27.57 3.13
CA CYS A 20 -13.69 -27.33 1.75
C CYS A 20 -14.87 -26.73 0.95
N TYR A 21 -14.72 -25.48 0.54
CA TYR A 21 -15.67 -24.82 -0.36
C TYR A 21 -15.18 -24.84 -1.80
N ASP A 22 -16.11 -24.85 -2.75
CA ASP A 22 -15.76 -24.64 -4.16
C ASP A 22 -15.22 -23.22 -4.38
N ARG A 23 -14.24 -23.09 -5.28
CA ARG A 23 -13.57 -21.80 -5.58
C ARG A 23 -14.55 -20.70 -6.01
N TYR A 24 -15.65 -21.04 -6.69
CA TYR A 24 -16.67 -20.10 -7.14
C TYR A 24 -17.52 -19.63 -5.96
N TYR A 25 -17.82 -20.55 -5.04
CA TYR A 25 -18.54 -20.24 -3.80
C TYR A 25 -17.72 -19.31 -2.90
N VAL A 26 -16.41 -19.50 -2.81
CA VAL A 26 -15.53 -18.59 -2.06
C VAL A 26 -15.61 -17.16 -2.59
N CYS A 27 -15.67 -16.95 -3.92
CA CYS A 27 -15.83 -15.62 -4.50
C CYS A 27 -17.19 -14.98 -4.14
N GLU A 28 -18.25 -15.76 -4.11
CA GLU A 28 -19.59 -15.30 -3.73
C GLU A 28 -19.67 -14.98 -2.23
N LEU A 29 -19.10 -15.84 -1.39
CA LEU A 29 -18.99 -15.64 0.05
C LEU A 29 -18.25 -14.34 0.39
N LEU A 30 -17.10 -14.10 -0.26
CA LEU A 30 -16.32 -12.88 -0.05
C LEU A 30 -17.10 -11.63 -0.48
N ARG A 31 -17.84 -11.69 -1.59
CA ARG A 31 -18.73 -10.61 -2.02
C ARG A 31 -19.84 -10.34 -1.01
N ASN A 32 -20.46 -11.39 -0.48
CA ASN A 32 -21.52 -11.26 0.54
C ASN A 32 -20.99 -10.65 1.84
N LEU A 33 -19.72 -10.90 2.17
CA LEU A 33 -19.01 -10.29 3.30
C LEU A 33 -18.49 -8.87 3.00
N GLY A 34 -18.67 -8.35 1.79
CA GLY A 34 -18.21 -7.02 1.39
C GLY A 34 -16.73 -6.93 1.00
N PHE A 35 -16.04 -8.07 0.88
CA PHE A 35 -14.65 -8.10 0.40
C PHE A 35 -14.61 -8.02 -1.13
N SER A 36 -13.87 -7.04 -1.63
CA SER A 36 -13.54 -6.88 -3.05
C SER A 36 -12.08 -7.23 -3.31
N PHE A 37 -11.67 -7.22 -4.58
CA PHE A 37 -10.26 -7.42 -4.95
C PHE A 37 -9.37 -6.40 -4.23
N GLN A 38 -8.56 -6.88 -3.28
CA GLN A 38 -7.60 -6.08 -2.54
C GLN A 38 -6.19 -6.46 -2.97
N LYS A 39 -5.60 -5.61 -3.81
CA LYS A 39 -4.17 -5.70 -4.11
C LYS A 39 -3.41 -5.21 -2.88
N ALA A 40 -2.51 -6.03 -2.35
CA ALA A 40 -1.61 -5.61 -1.29
C ALA A 40 -0.94 -4.29 -1.70
N ARG A 41 -1.13 -3.25 -0.89
CA ARG A 41 -0.48 -1.97 -1.13
C ARG A 41 1.01 -2.20 -0.91
N PHE A 42 1.82 -1.95 -1.93
CA PHE A 42 3.25 -1.83 -1.74
C PHE A 42 3.48 -0.57 -0.92
N VAL A 43 3.68 -0.78 0.38
CA VAL A 43 4.09 0.25 1.31
C VAL A 43 5.60 0.14 1.42
N SER A 44 6.31 1.27 1.39
CA SER A 44 7.76 1.27 1.60
C SER A 44 8.08 0.60 2.93
N ASP A 45 8.98 -0.36 2.92
CA ASP A 45 9.40 -1.16 4.10
C ASP A 45 10.09 -0.29 5.17
N HIS A 46 10.42 0.97 4.83
CA HIS A 46 11.14 1.91 5.68
C HIS A 46 10.30 3.17 6.00
N LEU A 47 9.03 2.99 6.38
CA LEU A 47 8.25 4.08 6.95
C LEU A 47 8.57 4.24 8.44
N ASP A 48 9.54 5.08 8.75
CA ASP A 48 9.69 5.62 10.10
C ASP A 48 8.62 6.71 10.32
N GLU A 49 7.48 6.28 10.85
CA GLU A 49 6.33 7.17 11.09
C GLU A 49 6.72 8.31 12.05
N ALA A 50 7.59 8.06 13.03
CA ALA A 50 8.04 9.10 13.96
C ALA A 50 8.86 10.18 13.24
N LYS A 51 9.82 9.80 12.39
CA LYS A 51 10.57 10.75 11.56
C LYS A 51 9.68 11.52 10.59
N ARG A 52 8.68 10.84 10.01
CA ARG A 52 7.72 11.48 9.10
C ARG A 52 6.89 12.54 9.82
N GLN A 53 6.37 12.23 11.01
CA GLN A 53 5.61 13.19 11.81
C GLN A 53 6.48 14.36 12.25
N ALA A 54 7.72 14.12 12.69
CA ALA A 54 8.66 15.17 13.03
C ALA A 54 8.96 16.10 11.84
N TRP A 55 9.18 15.53 10.64
CA TRP A 55 9.42 16.31 9.42
C TRP A 55 8.19 17.15 9.02
N LEU A 56 6.98 16.59 9.11
CA LEU A 56 5.73 17.32 8.83
C LEU A 56 5.48 18.46 9.83
N ALA A 57 5.82 18.26 11.12
CA ALA A 57 5.60 19.24 12.16
C ALA A 57 6.62 20.39 12.15
N HIS A 58 7.90 20.09 11.85
CA HIS A 58 9.00 21.05 12.01
C HIS A 58 9.59 21.56 10.69
N GLU A 59 9.98 20.64 9.81
CA GLU A 59 10.73 20.97 8.59
C GLU A 59 9.81 21.53 7.49
N TRP A 60 8.68 20.86 7.26
CA TRP A 60 7.76 21.24 6.19
C TRP A 60 7.21 22.68 6.30
N PRO A 61 6.75 23.15 7.47
CA PRO A 61 6.28 24.53 7.61
C PRO A 61 7.40 25.56 7.39
N THR A 62 8.64 25.21 7.74
CA THR A 62 9.82 26.07 7.57
C THR A 62 10.14 26.24 6.08
N ILE A 63 10.13 25.14 5.32
CA ILE A 63 10.31 25.14 3.86
C ILE A 63 9.20 25.95 3.17
N LEU A 64 7.94 25.75 3.57
CA LEU A 64 6.80 26.50 3.04
C LEU A 64 6.90 28.00 3.30
N LYS A 65 7.26 28.41 4.52
CA LYS A 65 7.48 29.83 4.86
C LYS A 65 8.60 30.43 4.02
N ALA A 66 9.70 29.71 3.85
CA ALA A 66 10.83 30.15 3.03
C ALA A 66 10.46 30.30 1.55
N ALA A 67 9.70 29.35 0.99
CA ALA A 67 9.22 29.40 -0.39
C ALA A 67 8.25 30.57 -0.62
N LYS A 68 7.29 30.78 0.30
CA LYS A 68 6.35 31.90 0.25
C LYS A 68 7.07 33.25 0.31
N ARG A 69 8.06 33.40 1.20
CA ARG A 69 8.87 34.63 1.29
C ARG A 69 9.64 34.92 0.01
N LYS A 70 10.16 33.88 -0.65
CA LYS A 70 10.93 34.02 -1.89
C LYS A 70 10.07 34.03 -3.16
N LYS A 71 8.74 33.91 -3.05
CA LYS A 71 7.81 33.66 -4.17
C LYS A 71 8.33 32.52 -5.09
N ALA A 72 8.93 31.51 -4.48
CA ALA A 72 9.58 30.41 -5.19
C ALA A 72 8.67 29.17 -5.22
N LEU A 73 8.89 28.32 -6.22
CA LEU A 73 8.24 27.01 -6.32
C LEU A 73 9.03 25.97 -5.51
N ILE A 74 8.33 25.07 -4.83
CA ILE A 74 8.93 23.90 -4.18
C ILE A 74 8.85 22.75 -5.20
N LEU A 75 10.02 22.23 -5.58
CA LEU A 75 10.11 21.13 -6.52
C LEU A 75 10.57 19.87 -5.78
N PHE A 76 9.77 18.82 -5.85
CA PHE A 76 10.15 17.50 -5.37
C PHE A 76 10.73 16.72 -6.54
N ARG A 77 12.00 16.31 -6.40
CA ARG A 77 12.68 15.46 -7.38
C ARG A 77 12.96 14.13 -6.72
N ASP A 78 12.60 13.07 -7.42
CA ASP A 78 12.94 11.70 -7.05
C ASP A 78 13.77 11.09 -8.18
N GLU A 79 14.71 10.22 -7.83
CA GLU A 79 15.59 9.56 -8.79
C GLU A 79 15.16 8.10 -8.93
N ALA A 80 14.64 7.75 -10.10
CA ALA A 80 14.38 6.36 -10.47
C ALA A 80 15.55 5.83 -11.28
N SER A 81 16.25 4.82 -10.75
CA SER A 81 17.21 4.05 -11.53
C SER A 81 16.46 3.06 -12.43
N PHE A 82 16.59 3.22 -13.74
CA PHE A 82 16.11 2.22 -14.70
C PHE A 82 17.27 1.26 -15.02
N PRO A 83 17.12 -0.05 -14.79
CA PRO A 83 18.09 -1.02 -15.29
C PRO A 83 18.09 -0.97 -16.83
N GLN A 84 19.25 -0.74 -17.44
CA GLN A 84 19.41 -0.67 -18.90
C GLN A 84 19.52 -2.07 -19.58
N TRP A 85 19.00 -3.11 -18.94
CA TRP A 85 19.14 -4.48 -19.42
C TRP A 85 17.78 -5.18 -19.48
N GLY A 86 17.34 -5.48 -20.72
CA GLY A 86 16.37 -6.54 -21.08
C GLY A 86 14.90 -6.15 -21.06
#